data_AF-X1JIH1-F1
#
_entry.id   AF-X1JIH1-F1
#
_cell.length_a   1.000
_cell.length_b   1.000
_cell.length_c   1.000
_cell.angle_alpha   90.00
_cell.angle_beta   90.00
_cell.angle_gamma   90.00
#
_symmetry.space_group_name_H-M   'P 1'
#
loop_
_entity.id
_entity.type
_entity.pdbx_description
1 polymer ?
#
loop_
_entity_poly.entity_id
_entity_poly.type
_entity_poly.pdbx_seq_one_letter_code
_entity_poly.pdbx_strand_id
1 'polypeptide(L)'
;PDNGTVYKVRVARPSILSPSKELLDDYKNERIDWDGYEKRFRKEILNNPKAMSELSILKTISKFKDVYLICYEKNYPCHRFILMDIIKELG
;
A
#
# COMPACT_ATOMS: atom_id res chain seq x y z
N PRO A 1 -2.87 0.48 -32.39
CA PRO A 1 -2.79 1.43 -31.27
C PRO A 1 -3.06 0.69 -29.95
N ASP A 2 -2.01 0.44 -29.18
CA ASP A 2 -2.12 -0.17 -27.85
C ASP A 2 -2.88 0.80 -26.94
N ASN A 3 -4.08 0.40 -26.49
CA ASN A 3 -5.03 1.30 -25.84
C ASN A 3 -4.71 1.51 -24.34
N GLY A 4 -3.43 1.74 -24.00
CA GLY A 4 -3.01 2.34 -22.72
C GLY A 4 -3.63 1.73 -21.46
N THR A 5 -3.73 0.39 -21.39
CA THR A 5 -4.42 -0.27 -20.27
C THR A 5 -3.64 -0.11 -18.97
N VAL A 6 -4.06 0.86 -18.16
CA VAL A 6 -3.61 1.09 -16.79
C VAL A 6 -3.78 -0.16 -15.93
N TYR A 7 -2.74 -0.57 -15.20
CA TYR A 7 -2.81 -1.69 -14.26
C TYR A 7 -3.34 -1.22 -12.90
N LYS A 8 -4.63 -1.46 -12.65
CA LYS A 8 -5.33 -1.03 -11.44
C LYS A 8 -5.30 -2.13 -10.37
N VAL A 9 -4.87 -1.80 -9.16
CA VAL A 9 -4.71 -2.76 -8.04
C VAL A 9 -5.43 -2.24 -6.81
N ARG A 10 -6.33 -3.04 -6.25
CA ARG A 10 -7.01 -2.71 -4.99
C ARG A 10 -6.11 -3.06 -3.81
N VAL A 11 -5.72 -2.06 -3.02
CA VAL A 11 -4.89 -2.22 -1.81
C VAL A 11 -5.69 -2.06 -0.51
N ALA A 12 -7.00 -1.85 -0.61
CA ALA A 12 -7.92 -1.92 0.52
C ALA A 12 -8.25 -3.38 0.88
N ARG A 13 -8.79 -3.62 2.08
CA ARG A 13 -9.27 -4.96 2.48
C ARG A 13 -10.15 -5.59 1.38
N PRO A 14 -10.01 -6.90 1.13
CA PRO A 14 -9.20 -7.88 1.88
C PRO A 14 -7.74 -8.04 1.39
N SER A 15 -7.17 -7.06 0.68
CA SER A 15 -5.79 -7.14 0.17
C SER A 15 -4.75 -7.39 1.27
N ILE A 16 -3.72 -8.16 0.96
CA ILE A 16 -2.55 -8.36 1.84
C ILE A 16 -1.75 -7.06 2.04
N LEU A 17 -1.97 -6.06 1.16
CA LEU A 17 -1.41 -4.72 1.23
C LEU A 17 -2.28 -3.74 2.05
N SER A 18 -3.33 -4.24 2.70
CA SER A 18 -4.16 -3.43 3.60
C SER A 18 -3.66 -3.51 5.05
N PRO A 19 -3.86 -2.45 5.86
CA PRO A 19 -3.50 -2.48 7.27
C PRO A 19 -4.28 -3.56 8.03
N SER A 20 -3.66 -4.12 9.07
CA SER A 20 -4.35 -5.03 9.98
C SER A 20 -5.56 -4.38 10.66
N LYS A 21 -6.48 -5.21 11.16
CA LYS A 21 -7.67 -4.71 11.88
C LYS A 21 -7.27 -3.95 13.12
N GLU A 22 -6.35 -4.51 13.88
CA GLU A 22 -5.82 -3.91 15.09
C GLU A 22 -5.20 -2.53 14.81
N LEU A 23 -4.33 -2.41 13.81
CA LEU A 23 -3.69 -1.14 13.47
C LEU A 23 -4.71 -0.07 13.06
N LEU A 24 -5.69 -0.45 12.24
CA LEU A 24 -6.74 0.47 11.82
C LEU A 24 -7.64 0.89 13.00
N ASP A 25 -7.94 -0.03 13.91
CA ASP A 25 -8.76 0.25 15.09
C ASP A 25 -8.00 1.17 16.06
N ASP A 26 -6.70 0.97 16.28
CA ASP A 26 -5.89 1.85 17.12
C ASP A 26 -5.81 3.29 16.59
N TYR A 27 -5.63 3.44 15.28
CA TYR A 27 -5.61 4.77 14.65
C TYR A 27 -6.99 5.46 14.70
N LYS A 28 -8.06 4.72 14.42
CA LYS A 28 -9.43 5.25 14.46
C LYS A 28 -9.91 5.65 15.86
N ASN A 29 -9.41 4.98 16.89
CA ASN A 29 -9.69 5.30 18.28
C ASN A 29 -8.65 6.24 18.89
N GLU A 30 -7.86 6.93 18.06
CA GLU A 30 -6.90 7.97 18.46
C GLU A 30 -5.86 7.48 19.48
N ARG A 31 -5.57 6.17 19.51
CA ARG A 31 -4.55 5.58 20.39
C ARG A 31 -3.14 5.79 19.85
N ILE A 32 -3.03 6.03 18.55
CA ILE A 32 -1.81 6.39 17.83
C ILE A 32 -2.13 7.52 16.85
N ASP A 33 -1.14 8.36 16.57
CA ASP A 33 -1.20 9.37 15.53
C ASP A 33 -0.82 8.79 14.16
N TRP A 34 -0.76 9.66 13.14
CA TRP A 34 -0.38 9.25 11.79
C TRP A 34 1.05 8.69 11.73
N ASP A 35 2.01 9.31 12.42
CA ASP A 35 3.41 8.87 12.43
C ASP A 35 3.53 7.47 13.06
N GLY A 36 2.80 7.22 14.14
CA GLY A 36 2.67 5.91 14.78
C GLY A 36 2.00 4.89 13.84
N TYR A 37 0.94 5.28 13.15
CA TYR A 37 0.28 4.44 12.15
C TYR A 37 1.22 4.05 11.02
N GLU A 38 1.94 5.02 10.43
CA GLU A 38 2.86 4.80 9.33
C GLU A 38 3.99 3.85 9.72
N LYS A 39 4.64 4.08 10.87
CA LYS A 39 5.71 3.22 11.38
C LYS A 39 5.24 1.78 11.59
N ARG A 40 4.06 1.58 12.18
CA ARG A 40 3.48 0.25 12.38
C ARG A 40 3.08 -0.40 11.06
N PHE A 41 2.46 0.34 10.15
CA PHE A 41 2.04 -0.19 8.86
C PHE A 41 3.24 -0.64 8.01
N ARG A 42 4.30 0.17 7.95
CA ARG A 42 5.56 -0.22 7.29
C ARG A 42 6.11 -1.52 7.88
N LYS A 43 6.08 -1.68 9.21
CA LYS A 43 6.51 -2.90 9.88
C LYS A 43 5.65 -4.12 9.51
N GLU A 44 4.33 -3.96 9.37
CA GLU A 44 3.42 -5.03 8.91
C GLU A 44 3.77 -5.50 7.50
N ILE A 45 4.00 -4.57 6.58
CA ILE A 45 4.32 -4.86 5.18
C ILE A 45 5.72 -5.49 5.05
N LEU A 46 6.75 -4.85 5.64
CA LEU A 46 8.13 -5.30 5.52
C LEU A 46 8.38 -6.68 6.15
N ASN A 47 7.64 -7.04 7.21
CA ASN A 47 7.75 -8.35 7.85
C ASN A 47 6.83 -9.41 7.24
N ASN A 48 6.09 -9.09 6.18
CA ASN A 48 5.20 -10.03 5.49
C ASN A 48 5.79 -10.39 4.11
N PRO A 49 6.41 -11.58 3.96
CA PRO A 49 7.01 -11.99 2.68
C PRO A 49 6.03 -12.00 1.51
N LYS A 50 4.74 -12.28 1.75
CA LYS A 50 3.71 -12.27 0.70
C LYS A 50 3.42 -10.84 0.23
N ALA A 51 3.31 -9.90 1.16
CA ALA A 51 3.15 -8.48 0.83
C ALA A 51 4.37 -7.96 0.04
N MET A 52 5.58 -8.28 0.50
CA MET A 52 6.82 -7.88 -0.20
C MET A 52 6.95 -8.47 -1.60
N SER A 53 6.53 -9.73 -1.78
CA SER A 53 6.46 -10.35 -3.11
C SER A 53 5.48 -9.61 -4.01
N GLU A 54 4.28 -9.28 -3.53
CA GLU A 54 3.29 -8.51 -4.30
C GLU A 54 3.83 -7.13 -4.68
N LEU A 55 4.45 -6.39 -3.75
CA LEU A 55 5.08 -5.10 -4.05
C LEU A 55 6.20 -5.19 -5.09
N SER A 56 6.99 -6.28 -5.06
CA SER A 56 8.05 -6.53 -6.05
C SER A 56 7.49 -6.82 -7.44
N ILE A 57 6.35 -7.52 -7.52
CA ILE A 57 5.61 -7.73 -8.77
C ILE A 57 5.09 -6.39 -9.31
N LEU A 58 4.48 -5.56 -8.44
CA LEU A 58 3.99 -4.24 -8.83
C LEU A 58 5.11 -3.33 -9.33
N LYS A 59 6.28 -3.33 -8.67
CA LYS A 59 7.49 -2.62 -9.11
C LYS A 59 7.98 -3.12 -10.48
N THR A 60 7.85 -4.42 -10.76
CA THR A 60 8.25 -4.98 -12.05
C THR A 60 7.29 -4.56 -13.16
N ILE A 61 5.97 -4.63 -12.90
CA ILE A 61 4.94 -4.19 -13.85
C ILE A 61 5.07 -2.69 -14.13
N SER A 62 5.39 -1.88 -13.11
CA SER A 62 5.50 -0.42 -13.25
C SER A 62 6.62 0.04 -14.19
N LYS A 63 7.59 -0.83 -14.51
CA LYS A 63 8.62 -0.56 -15.53
C LYS A 63 8.06 -0.50 -16.95
N PHE A 64 6.89 -1.07 -17.19
CA PHE A 64 6.31 -1.22 -18.52
C PHE A 64 4.94 -0.59 -18.67
N LYS A 65 4.22 -0.36 -17.56
CA LYS A 65 2.84 0.16 -17.55
C LYS A 65 2.60 1.02 -16.31
N ASP A 66 1.70 1.99 -16.43
CA ASP A 66 1.24 2.72 -15.26
C ASP A 66 0.48 1.81 -14.30
N VAL A 67 0.85 1.83 -13.02
CA VAL A 67 0.22 1.06 -11.94
C VAL A 67 -0.51 2.02 -11.00
N TYR A 68 -1.79 1.79 -10.78
CA TYR A 68 -2.63 2.61 -9.90
C TYR A 68 -3.08 1.80 -8.68
N LEU A 69 -2.65 2.26 -7.49
CA LEU A 69 -3.09 1.70 -6.21
C LEU A 69 -4.42 2.34 -5.79
N ILE A 70 -5.46 1.51 -5.67
CA ILE A 70 -6.83 1.93 -5.36
C ILE A 70 -7.14 1.62 -3.90
N CYS A 71 -7.55 2.66 -3.18
CA CYS A 71 -8.08 2.57 -1.82
C CYS A 71 -9.37 3.40 -1.66
N TYR A 72 -9.96 3.38 -0.47
CA TYR A 72 -11.22 4.07 -0.17
C TYR A 72 -11.02 5.53 0.21
N GLU A 73 -9.88 5.90 0.80
CA GLU A 73 -9.63 7.26 1.25
C GLU A 73 -9.44 8.20 0.06
N LYS A 74 -10.20 9.29 0.02
CA LYS A 74 -10.12 10.25 -1.09
C LYS A 74 -8.83 11.08 -1.04
N ASN A 75 -8.39 11.47 0.15
CA ASN A 75 -7.28 12.40 0.36
C ASN A 75 -6.19 11.80 1.27
N TYR A 76 -5.06 12.51 1.39
CA TYR A 76 -4.07 12.26 2.42
C TYR A 76 -4.66 12.52 3.82
N PRO A 77 -4.24 11.77 4.85
CA PRO A 77 -3.32 10.62 4.80
C PRO A 77 -4.00 9.30 4.38
N CYS A 78 -3.29 8.47 3.62
CA CYS A 78 -3.77 7.15 3.17
C CYS A 78 -2.60 6.17 3.01
N HIS A 79 -2.81 4.90 3.37
CA HIS A 79 -1.76 3.88 3.32
C HIS A 79 -1.24 3.58 1.91
N ARG A 80 -2.01 3.92 0.86
CA ARG A 80 -1.53 3.79 -0.53
C ARG A 80 -0.25 4.59 -0.79
N PHE A 81 -0.08 5.72 -0.11
CA PHE A 81 1.12 6.55 -0.26
C PHE A 81 2.32 5.87 0.41
N ILE A 82 2.13 5.27 1.59
CA ILE A 82 3.15 4.46 2.26
C ILE A 82 3.58 3.27 1.38
N LEU A 83 2.63 2.55 0.77
CA LEU A 83 2.94 1.46 -0.16
C LEU A 83 3.74 1.94 -1.38
N MET A 84 3.37 3.11 -1.93
CA MET A 84 4.08 3.72 -3.04
C MET A 84 5.53 4.05 -2.67
N ASP A 85 5.77 4.54 -1.46
CA ASP A 85 7.11 4.86 -0.98
C ASP A 85 7.95 3.58 -0.78
N ILE A 86 7.37 2.53 -0.19
CA ILE A 86 8.03 1.22 -0.10
C ILE A 86 8.40 0.70 -1.51
N ILE A 87 7.50 0.79 -2.50
CA ILE A 87 7.78 0.35 -3.88
C ILE A 87 8.95 1.15 -4.49
N LYS A 88 9.05 2.45 -4.23
CA LYS A 88 10.14 3.29 -4.75
C LYS A 88 11.48 2.96 -4.11
N GLU A 89 11.47 2.56 -2.83
CA GLU A 89 12.66 2.14 -2.09
C GLU A 89 13.17 0.73 -2.48
N LEU A 90 12.32 -0.12 -3.07
CA LEU A 90 12.74 -1.34 -3.76
C LEU A 90 13.47 -0.93 -5.06
N GLY A 91 14.78 -1.12 -5.15
CA GLY A 91 15.64 -0.75 -6.30
C GLY A 91 14.97 -0.82 -7.67
#